data_AF-A0A7C2CJW6-F1
#
_entry.id   AF-A0A7C2CJW6-F1
#
_cell.length_a   1.000
_cell.length_b   1.000
_cell.length_c   1.000
_cell.angle_alpha   90.00
_cell.angle_beta   90.00
_cell.angle_gamma   90.00
#
_symmetry.space_group_name_H-M   'P 1'
#
loop_
_entity.id
_entity.type
_entity.pdbx_description
1 polymer ?
#
loop_
_entity_poly.entity_id
_entity_poly.type
_entity_poly.pdbx_seq_one_letter_code
_entity_poly.pdbx_strand_id
1 'polypeptide(L)'
;MKEQRRLNYAFAVGRIKALEKYLLPQKLFIEALEATALEDSLKIIYEAGNWSEEMIQARKPEDIDNLAHQEMEKVNRLVAELVESEVLSFFQARKNLRDLWLKAQKTGYPFLVNYARHRLDLANIKTFLRFNYRGETADNLEKNLLPGGFIEPRIFKMAYGQPWADLYPLLMKTDYGWLWEKSVLALEEQNSFIVMEREIENFLIRLWRRAREITFGPEPVLAYALARLHEIDLVRLVIIGRMLHLPVELIRARLSETYV
;
A
#
# COMPACT_ATOMS: atom_id res chain seq x y z
N MET A 1 -21.61 -5.95 -23.67
CA MET A 1 -20.42 -5.08 -23.88
C MET A 1 -19.45 -5.07 -22.69
N LYS A 2 -19.88 -4.85 -21.44
CA LYS A 2 -18.96 -4.84 -20.27
C LYS A 2 -18.31 -6.20 -19.98
N GLU A 3 -19.03 -7.32 -20.07
CA GLU A 3 -18.43 -8.65 -19.88
C GLU A 3 -17.42 -9.00 -20.97
N GLN A 4 -17.71 -8.68 -22.23
CA GLN A 4 -16.76 -8.87 -23.34
C GLN A 4 -15.45 -8.10 -23.13
N ARG A 5 -15.52 -6.88 -22.58
CA ARG A 5 -14.35 -6.06 -22.25
C ARG A 5 -13.49 -6.69 -21.14
N ARG A 6 -14.08 -7.46 -20.23
CA ARG A 6 -13.33 -8.16 -19.18
C ARG A 6 -12.58 -9.37 -19.72
N LEU A 7 -13.17 -10.12 -20.66
CA LEU A 7 -12.53 -11.28 -21.29
C LEU A 7 -11.25 -10.91 -22.06
N ASN A 8 -11.13 -9.66 -22.54
CA ASN A 8 -9.90 -9.16 -23.16
C ASN A 8 -8.67 -9.21 -22.22
N TYR A 9 -8.89 -9.30 -20.91
CA TYR A 9 -7.83 -9.44 -19.92
C TYR A 9 -7.40 -10.89 -19.67
N ALA A 10 -7.96 -11.89 -20.37
CA ALA A 10 -7.62 -13.30 -20.14
C ALA A 10 -6.10 -13.56 -20.26
N PHE A 11 -5.45 -13.03 -21.31
CA PHE A 11 -4.00 -13.11 -21.46
C PHE A 11 -3.26 -12.38 -20.34
N ALA A 12 -3.68 -11.16 -20.00
CA ALA A 12 -3.06 -10.34 -18.96
C ALA A 12 -3.13 -11.03 -17.59
N VAL A 13 -4.30 -11.54 -17.20
CA VAL A 13 -4.49 -12.28 -15.96
C VAL A 13 -3.66 -13.57 -15.95
N GLY A 14 -3.60 -14.31 -17.06
CA GLY A 14 -2.74 -15.49 -17.18
C GLY A 14 -1.25 -15.17 -16.96
N ARG A 15 -0.74 -14.10 -17.58
CA ARG A 15 0.63 -13.63 -17.39
C ARG A 15 0.90 -13.23 -15.95
N ILE A 16 -0.02 -12.50 -15.32
CA ILE A 16 0.12 -12.07 -13.92
C ILE A 16 0.11 -13.26 -12.96
N LYS A 17 -0.79 -14.23 -13.12
CA LYS A 17 -0.81 -15.45 -12.28
C LYS A 17 0.50 -16.24 -12.35
N ALA A 18 1.14 -16.27 -13.52
CA ALA A 18 2.46 -16.90 -13.66
C ALA A 18 3.56 -16.14 -12.91
N LEU A 19 3.41 -14.82 -12.73
CA LEU A 19 4.36 -13.97 -12.02
C LEU A 19 4.10 -13.92 -10.50
N GLU A 20 2.88 -14.17 -10.04
CA GLU A 20 2.53 -14.17 -8.61
C GLU A 20 3.35 -15.16 -7.78
N LYS A 21 3.84 -16.25 -8.38
CA LYS A 21 4.71 -17.23 -7.70
C LYS A 21 6.07 -16.67 -7.24
N TYR A 22 6.46 -15.50 -7.73
CA TYR A 22 7.70 -14.81 -7.37
C TYR A 22 7.47 -13.71 -6.32
N LEU A 23 6.23 -13.53 -5.85
CA LEU A 23 5.97 -12.64 -4.72
C LEU A 23 6.43 -13.31 -3.42
N LEU A 24 6.93 -12.49 -2.50
CA LEU A 24 7.57 -12.90 -1.27
C LEU A 24 6.54 -12.98 -0.14
N PRO A 25 6.41 -14.15 0.54
CA PRO A 25 5.62 -14.24 1.76
C PRO A 25 6.32 -13.51 2.92
N GLN A 26 5.51 -13.00 3.86
CA GLN A 26 5.98 -12.21 5.00
C GLN A 26 7.08 -12.89 5.82
N LYS A 27 7.04 -14.22 5.93
CA LYS A 27 8.05 -15.02 6.64
C LYS A 27 9.46 -14.77 6.11
N LEU A 28 9.64 -14.61 4.80
CA LEU A 28 10.97 -14.37 4.22
C LEU A 28 11.51 -13.00 4.58
N PHE A 29 10.66 -11.98 4.69
CA PHE A 29 11.09 -10.66 5.18
C PHE A 29 11.54 -10.72 6.64
N ILE A 30 10.86 -11.52 7.46
CA ILE A 30 11.23 -11.73 8.86
C ILE A 30 12.57 -12.49 8.94
N GLU A 31 12.73 -13.56 8.17
CA GLU A 31 13.99 -14.32 8.10
C GLU A 31 15.16 -13.44 7.61
N ALA A 32 14.95 -12.65 6.56
CA ALA A 32 15.96 -11.72 6.06
C ALA A 32 16.32 -10.64 7.10
N LEU A 33 15.35 -10.16 7.87
CA LEU A 33 15.57 -9.18 8.93
C LEU A 33 16.35 -9.77 10.12
N GLU A 34 16.09 -11.02 10.46
CA GLU A 34 16.73 -11.76 11.57
C GLU A 34 18.07 -12.39 11.19
N ALA A 35 18.45 -12.35 9.91
CA ALA A 35 19.72 -12.88 9.42
C ALA A 35 20.92 -12.31 10.20
N THR A 36 21.96 -13.12 10.40
CA THR A 36 23.17 -12.70 11.12
C THR A 36 23.98 -11.73 10.25
N ALA A 37 24.30 -12.12 9.02
CA ALA A 37 25.02 -11.29 8.05
C ALA A 37 24.08 -10.51 7.11
N LEU A 38 24.56 -9.43 6.51
CA LEU A 38 23.79 -8.69 5.50
C LEU A 38 23.66 -9.50 4.20
N GLU A 39 24.70 -10.24 3.86
CA GLU A 39 24.77 -11.09 2.67
C GLU A 39 23.69 -12.17 2.70
N ASP A 40 23.44 -12.77 3.85
CA ASP A 40 22.37 -13.76 4.04
C ASP A 40 20.99 -13.10 3.89
N SER A 41 20.80 -11.90 4.43
CA SER A 41 19.58 -11.10 4.27
C SER A 41 19.27 -10.83 2.79
N LEU A 42 20.27 -10.38 2.02
CA LEU A 42 20.15 -10.15 0.58
C LEU A 42 19.85 -11.43 -0.18
N LYS A 43 20.52 -12.53 0.17
CA LYS A 43 20.38 -13.83 -0.48
C LYS A 43 18.98 -14.41 -0.31
N ILE A 44 18.40 -14.34 0.90
CA ILE A 44 17.03 -14.80 1.18
C ILE A 44 16.01 -14.12 0.25
N ILE A 45 16.11 -12.80 0.09
CA ILE A 45 15.20 -12.02 -0.77
C ILE A 45 15.45 -12.32 -2.25
N TYR A 46 16.73 -12.38 -2.65
CA TYR A 46 17.14 -12.66 -4.03
C TYR A 46 16.64 -14.02 -4.54
N GLU A 47 16.86 -15.09 -3.77
CA GLU A 47 16.53 -16.46 -4.18
C GLU A 47 15.02 -16.70 -4.37
N ALA A 48 14.18 -15.98 -3.62
CA ALA A 48 12.73 -16.16 -3.68
C ALA A 48 12.02 -15.18 -4.63
N GLY A 49 12.54 -13.98 -4.84
CA GLY A 49 11.77 -12.85 -5.40
C GLY A 49 12.02 -12.49 -6.87
N ASN A 50 12.78 -13.31 -7.62
CA ASN A 50 13.18 -13.03 -9.00
C ASN A 50 13.84 -11.64 -9.18
N TRP A 51 14.65 -11.24 -8.20
CA TRP A 51 15.43 -9.99 -8.23
C TRP A 51 16.66 -10.13 -9.13
N SER A 52 17.22 -9.02 -9.62
CA SER A 52 18.48 -9.07 -10.40
C SER A 52 19.67 -9.45 -9.51
N GLU A 53 20.71 -10.02 -10.14
CA GLU A 53 21.99 -10.32 -9.49
C GLU A 53 22.67 -9.08 -8.87
N GLU A 54 22.30 -7.88 -9.30
CA GLU A 54 22.76 -6.63 -8.67
C GLU A 54 22.40 -6.57 -7.18
N MET A 55 21.31 -7.24 -6.74
CA MET A 55 20.90 -7.28 -5.33
C MET A 55 21.99 -7.86 -4.42
N ILE A 56 22.60 -8.99 -4.79
CA ILE A 56 23.63 -9.64 -3.96
C ILE A 56 24.95 -8.86 -3.96
N GLN A 57 25.12 -7.92 -4.90
CA GLN A 57 26.26 -7.03 -4.99
C GLN A 57 26.06 -5.70 -4.25
N ALA A 58 24.84 -5.41 -3.77
CA ALA A 58 24.54 -4.19 -3.05
C ALA A 58 25.35 -4.11 -1.74
N ARG A 59 25.94 -2.94 -1.48
CA ARG A 59 26.76 -2.67 -0.27
C ARG A 59 26.30 -1.44 0.50
N LYS A 60 25.59 -0.52 -0.14
CA LYS A 60 25.08 0.71 0.46
C LYS A 60 23.61 0.95 0.12
N PRO A 61 22.88 1.77 0.92
CA PRO A 61 21.47 2.04 0.69
C PRO A 61 21.13 2.53 -0.73
N GLU A 62 22.01 3.32 -1.35
CA GLU A 62 21.81 3.83 -2.70
C GLU A 62 21.75 2.72 -3.75
N ASP A 63 22.45 1.60 -3.55
CA ASP A 63 22.40 0.46 -4.47
C ASP A 63 21.00 -0.18 -4.46
N ILE A 64 20.39 -0.29 -3.27
CA ILE A 64 19.04 -0.82 -3.07
C ILE A 64 17.99 0.14 -3.62
N ASP A 65 18.16 1.45 -3.43
CA ASP A 65 17.25 2.45 -4.00
C ASP A 65 17.32 2.46 -5.54
N ASN A 66 18.52 2.33 -6.13
CA ASN A 66 18.68 2.20 -7.58
C ASN A 66 17.99 0.94 -8.11
N LEU A 67 18.20 -0.20 -7.46
CA LEU A 67 17.55 -1.46 -7.80
C LEU A 67 16.02 -1.35 -7.70
N ALA A 68 15.51 -0.77 -6.63
CA ALA A 68 14.08 -0.55 -6.45
C ALA A 68 13.49 0.34 -7.54
N HIS A 69 14.22 1.36 -7.99
CA HIS A 69 13.80 2.19 -9.12
C HIS A 69 13.70 1.37 -10.42
N GLN A 70 14.71 0.55 -10.72
CA GLN A 70 14.68 -0.32 -11.91
C GLN A 70 13.50 -1.31 -11.87
N GLU A 71 13.25 -1.93 -10.71
CA GLU A 71 12.13 -2.86 -10.53
C GLU A 71 10.77 -2.15 -10.67
N MET A 72 10.64 -0.94 -10.12
CA MET A 72 9.45 -0.12 -10.30
C MET A 72 9.19 0.19 -11.79
N GLU A 73 10.23 0.48 -12.56
CA GLU A 73 10.10 0.71 -14.00
C GLU A 73 9.72 -0.56 -14.77
N LYS A 74 10.21 -1.75 -14.36
CA LYS A 74 9.74 -3.03 -14.91
C LYS A 74 8.24 -3.23 -14.66
N VAL A 75 7.75 -2.93 -13.45
CA VAL A 75 6.32 -3.00 -13.14
C VAL A 75 5.51 -1.99 -13.97
N ASN A 76 5.99 -0.75 -14.10
CA ASN A 76 5.33 0.27 -14.92
C ASN A 76 5.18 -0.18 -16.39
N ARG A 77 6.24 -0.74 -16.98
CA ARG A 77 6.21 -1.28 -18.35
C ARG A 77 5.25 -2.45 -18.47
N LEU A 78 5.31 -3.40 -17.54
CA LEU A 78 4.41 -4.56 -17.51
C LEU A 78 2.94 -4.14 -17.50
N VAL A 79 2.56 -3.17 -16.64
CA VAL A 79 1.18 -2.67 -16.60
C VAL A 79 0.82 -1.99 -17.92
N ALA A 80 1.69 -1.15 -18.47
CA ALA A 80 1.44 -0.47 -19.75
C ALA A 80 1.21 -1.44 -20.92
N GLU A 81 1.85 -2.62 -20.91
CA GLU A 81 1.63 -3.68 -21.90
C GLU A 81 0.31 -4.43 -21.71
N LEU A 82 -0.21 -4.48 -20.47
CA LEU A 82 -1.28 -5.41 -20.08
C LEU A 82 -2.66 -4.78 -19.93
N VAL A 83 -2.76 -3.45 -19.85
CA VAL A 83 -4.01 -2.77 -19.57
C VAL A 83 -4.32 -1.69 -20.59
N GLU A 84 -5.60 -1.40 -20.79
CA GLU A 84 -6.06 -0.30 -21.63
C GLU A 84 -5.74 1.09 -21.04
N SER A 85 -5.84 2.13 -21.88
CA SER A 85 -5.34 3.48 -21.58
C SER A 85 -5.95 4.12 -20.32
N GLU A 86 -7.23 3.90 -20.06
CA GLU A 86 -7.95 4.45 -18.92
C GLU A 86 -7.44 3.82 -17.63
N VAL A 87 -7.24 2.50 -17.62
CA VAL A 87 -6.70 1.75 -16.48
C VAL A 87 -5.23 2.10 -16.25
N LEU A 88 -4.45 2.27 -17.32
CA LEU A 88 -3.06 2.70 -17.23
C LEU A 88 -2.96 4.10 -16.60
N SER A 89 -3.80 5.04 -17.05
CA SER A 89 -3.81 6.39 -16.51
C SER A 89 -4.16 6.42 -15.02
N PHE A 90 -5.07 5.55 -14.57
CA PHE A 90 -5.38 5.36 -13.17
C PHE A 90 -4.18 4.81 -12.38
N PHE A 91 -3.49 3.81 -12.91
CA PHE A 91 -2.30 3.24 -12.27
C PHE A 91 -1.13 4.25 -12.16
N GLN A 92 -0.94 5.07 -13.20
CA GLN A 92 0.08 6.13 -13.20
C GLN A 92 -0.23 7.21 -12.15
N ALA A 93 -1.51 7.50 -11.90
CA ALA A 93 -1.96 8.47 -10.90
C ALA A 93 -1.84 7.98 -9.44
N ARG A 94 -1.41 6.74 -9.17
CA ARG A 94 -1.39 6.09 -7.84
C ARG A 94 -0.73 6.87 -6.70
N LYS A 95 0.20 7.78 -7.00
CA LYS A 95 0.90 8.63 -6.01
C LYS A 95 0.18 9.95 -5.74
N ASN A 96 -0.70 10.41 -6.62
CA ASN A 96 -1.49 11.63 -6.46
C ASN A 96 -2.96 11.27 -6.26
N LEU A 97 -3.44 11.32 -5.03
CA LEU A 97 -4.80 10.85 -4.69
C LEU A 97 -5.93 11.64 -5.38
N ARG A 98 -5.73 12.93 -5.65
CA ARG A 98 -6.70 13.74 -6.38
C ARG A 98 -6.80 13.28 -7.82
N ASP A 99 -5.66 13.08 -8.48
CA ASP A 99 -5.65 12.56 -9.85
C ASP A 99 -6.16 11.11 -9.91
N LEU A 100 -5.74 10.26 -8.96
CA LEU A 100 -6.21 8.88 -8.83
C LEU A 100 -7.74 8.81 -8.82
N TRP A 101 -8.38 9.65 -8.00
CA TRP A 101 -9.83 9.75 -7.93
C TRP A 101 -10.46 10.14 -9.27
N LEU A 102 -9.96 11.21 -9.90
CA LEU A 102 -10.48 11.69 -11.19
C LEU A 102 -10.33 10.64 -12.31
N LYS A 103 -9.21 9.90 -12.33
CA LYS A 103 -9.00 8.80 -13.28
C LYS A 103 -9.91 7.62 -12.97
N ALA A 104 -10.09 7.27 -11.69
CA ALA A 104 -10.92 6.15 -11.26
C ALA A 104 -12.34 6.23 -11.81
N GLN A 105 -12.95 7.42 -11.75
CA GLN A 105 -14.30 7.70 -12.24
C GLN A 105 -14.45 7.43 -13.75
N LYS A 106 -13.37 7.53 -14.52
CA LYS A 106 -13.36 7.33 -15.98
C LYS A 106 -13.14 5.87 -16.39
N THR A 107 -12.66 5.03 -15.48
CA THR A 107 -12.31 3.64 -15.79
C THR A 107 -13.54 2.78 -16.10
N GLY A 108 -14.68 3.05 -15.45
CA GLY A 108 -15.89 2.24 -15.54
C GLY A 108 -15.84 0.91 -14.75
N TYR A 109 -14.78 0.69 -13.95
CA TYR A 109 -14.61 -0.49 -13.10
C TYR A 109 -14.92 -0.16 -11.63
N PRO A 110 -15.97 -0.75 -11.02
CA PRO A 110 -16.36 -0.43 -9.65
C PRO A 110 -15.26 -0.65 -8.61
N PHE A 111 -14.42 -1.68 -8.78
CA PHE A 111 -13.29 -1.94 -7.89
C PHE A 111 -12.29 -0.78 -7.87
N LEU A 112 -11.95 -0.21 -9.04
CA LEU A 112 -10.95 0.86 -9.16
C LEU A 112 -11.48 2.15 -8.52
N VAL A 113 -12.78 2.43 -8.70
CA VAL A 113 -13.47 3.52 -8.01
C VAL A 113 -13.41 3.31 -6.50
N ASN A 114 -13.84 2.15 -5.99
CA ASN A 114 -13.85 1.87 -4.56
C ASN A 114 -12.44 1.89 -3.96
N TYR A 115 -11.43 1.37 -4.67
CA TYR A 115 -10.03 1.46 -4.26
C TYR A 115 -9.59 2.92 -4.09
N ALA A 116 -9.89 3.81 -5.04
CA ALA A 116 -9.58 5.23 -4.90
C ALA A 116 -10.29 5.86 -3.69
N ARG A 117 -11.57 5.53 -3.47
CA ARG A 117 -12.33 6.02 -2.31
C ARG A 117 -11.70 5.59 -0.99
N HIS A 118 -11.31 4.32 -0.86
CA HIS A 118 -10.59 3.83 0.31
C HIS A 118 -9.25 4.55 0.50
N ARG A 119 -8.48 4.77 -0.58
CA ARG A 119 -7.21 5.50 -0.51
C ARG A 119 -7.38 6.94 -0.02
N LEU A 120 -8.46 7.61 -0.41
CA LEU A 120 -8.82 8.95 0.07
C LEU A 120 -9.18 8.92 1.57
N ASP A 121 -10.04 7.98 1.99
CA ASP A 121 -10.44 7.86 3.40
C ASP A 121 -9.25 7.54 4.31
N LEU A 122 -8.39 6.60 3.93
CA LEU A 122 -7.20 6.24 4.72
C LEU A 122 -6.23 7.43 4.84
N ALA A 123 -6.07 8.22 3.78
CA ALA A 123 -5.29 9.45 3.82
C ALA A 123 -5.92 10.52 4.74
N ASN A 124 -7.25 10.64 4.72
CA ASN A 124 -7.98 11.54 5.62
C ASN A 124 -7.88 11.09 7.08
N ILE A 125 -8.01 9.80 7.38
CA ILE A 125 -7.83 9.23 8.72
C ILE A 125 -6.41 9.54 9.25
N LYS A 126 -5.38 9.27 8.43
CA LYS A 126 -3.99 9.61 8.76
C LYS A 126 -3.80 11.11 9.01
N THR A 127 -4.37 11.95 8.16
CA THR A 127 -4.30 13.41 8.30
C THR A 127 -4.98 13.86 9.59
N PHE A 128 -6.19 13.36 9.85
CA PHE A 128 -6.97 13.69 11.02
C PHE A 128 -6.25 13.34 12.33
N LEU A 129 -5.71 12.12 12.44
CA LEU A 129 -4.95 11.70 13.63
C LEU A 129 -3.70 12.57 13.84
N ARG A 130 -2.95 12.87 12.78
CA ARG A 130 -1.75 13.72 12.86
C ARG A 130 -2.05 15.16 13.23
N PHE A 131 -3.15 15.72 12.75
CA PHE A 131 -3.56 17.09 13.05
C PHE A 131 -3.99 17.24 14.50
N ASN A 132 -4.83 16.31 15.00
CA ASN A 132 -5.22 16.29 16.42
C ASN A 132 -4.00 16.16 17.32
N TYR A 133 -3.06 15.26 16.99
CA TYR A 133 -1.82 15.08 17.77
C TYR A 133 -0.97 16.36 17.85
N ARG A 134 -0.95 17.17 16.79
CA ARG A 134 -0.19 18.43 16.73
C ARG A 134 -0.93 19.63 17.32
N GLY A 135 -2.22 19.49 17.62
CA GLY A 135 -3.06 20.63 18.03
C GLY A 135 -3.25 21.67 16.91
N GLU A 136 -3.32 21.25 15.64
CA GLU A 136 -3.59 22.18 14.53
C GLU A 136 -5.04 22.73 14.60
N THR A 137 -5.40 23.71 13.77
CA THR A 137 -6.76 24.26 13.76
C THR A 137 -7.71 23.42 12.89
N ALA A 138 -9.00 23.42 13.23
CA ALA A 138 -10.03 22.76 12.43
C ALA A 138 -10.09 23.28 10.98
N ASP A 139 -9.86 24.58 10.78
CA ASP A 139 -9.83 25.20 9.44
C ASP A 139 -8.64 24.72 8.61
N ASN A 140 -7.49 24.49 9.24
CA ASN A 140 -6.32 23.91 8.55
C ASN A 140 -6.56 22.44 8.21
N LEU A 141 -7.20 21.67 9.10
CA LEU A 141 -7.60 20.30 8.80
C LEU A 141 -8.49 20.26 7.55
N GLU A 142 -9.55 21.08 7.51
CA GLU A 142 -10.52 21.09 6.41
C GLU A 142 -9.85 21.32 5.04
N LYS A 143 -8.87 22.22 4.96
CA LYS A 143 -8.10 22.50 3.74
C LYS A 143 -7.25 21.31 3.26
N ASN A 144 -6.89 20.40 4.16
CA ASN A 144 -6.05 19.24 3.89
C ASN A 144 -6.86 17.94 3.66
N LEU A 145 -8.15 17.93 3.97
CA LEU A 145 -9.01 16.78 3.72
C LEU A 145 -9.29 16.62 2.22
N LEU A 146 -9.35 15.37 1.79
CA LEU A 146 -9.60 14.97 0.41
C LEU A 146 -11.06 14.52 0.23
N PRO A 147 -11.85 15.15 -0.68
CA PRO A 147 -13.22 14.73 -0.93
C PRO A 147 -13.29 13.47 -1.81
N GLY A 148 -14.45 12.79 -1.81
CA GLY A 148 -14.75 11.67 -2.72
C GLY A 148 -14.65 10.28 -2.10
N GLY A 149 -14.16 10.18 -0.86
CA GLY A 149 -14.12 8.93 -0.09
C GLY A 149 -15.49 8.36 0.30
N PHE A 150 -15.52 7.32 1.11
CA PHE A 150 -16.75 6.85 1.76
C PHE A 150 -17.10 7.68 2.98
N ILE A 151 -16.10 8.30 3.62
CA ILE A 151 -16.31 9.24 4.72
C ILE A 151 -16.24 10.66 4.17
N GLU A 152 -17.32 11.41 4.37
CA GLU A 152 -17.35 12.81 3.95
C GLU A 152 -16.44 13.67 4.84
N PRO A 153 -15.66 14.61 4.28
CA PRO A 153 -14.75 15.48 5.04
C PRO A 153 -15.39 16.19 6.23
N ARG A 154 -16.67 16.58 6.12
CA ARG A 154 -17.41 17.22 7.22
C ARG A 154 -17.46 16.38 8.50
N ILE A 155 -17.43 15.05 8.38
CA ILE A 155 -17.44 14.15 9.54
C ILE A 155 -16.16 14.32 10.36
N PHE A 156 -15.00 14.40 9.69
CA PHE A 156 -13.72 14.68 10.36
C PHE A 156 -13.70 16.08 11.00
N LYS A 157 -14.31 17.08 10.35
CA LYS A 157 -14.41 18.43 10.92
C LYS A 157 -15.26 18.46 12.19
N MET A 158 -16.45 17.84 12.16
CA MET A 158 -17.34 17.73 13.32
C MET A 158 -16.69 16.97 14.48
N ALA A 159 -15.86 15.98 14.13
CA ALA A 159 -15.11 15.16 15.06
C ALA A 159 -13.89 15.87 15.68
N TYR A 160 -13.42 16.97 15.10
CA TYR A 160 -12.16 17.57 15.51
C TYR A 160 -12.24 18.22 16.88
N GLY A 161 -11.23 17.98 17.73
CA GLY A 161 -11.20 18.48 19.10
C GLY A 161 -12.17 17.80 20.07
N GLN A 162 -12.93 16.81 19.62
CA GLN A 162 -13.70 15.93 20.50
C GLN A 162 -12.80 14.81 21.05
N PRO A 163 -13.08 14.29 22.26
CA PRO A 163 -12.42 13.09 22.78
C PRO A 163 -12.50 11.92 21.81
N TRP A 164 -11.45 11.09 21.74
CA TRP A 164 -11.41 9.92 20.84
C TRP A 164 -12.57 8.94 21.06
N ALA A 165 -13.03 8.81 22.32
CA ALA A 165 -14.17 7.99 22.71
C ALA A 165 -15.46 8.36 21.96
N ASP A 166 -15.66 9.64 21.64
CA ASP A 166 -16.87 10.12 20.95
C ASP A 166 -16.82 9.84 19.44
N LEU A 167 -15.63 9.60 18.89
CA LEU A 167 -15.41 9.29 17.48
C LEU A 167 -15.49 7.80 17.18
N TYR A 168 -15.23 6.98 18.19
CA TYR A 168 -15.21 5.53 18.09
C TYR A 168 -16.52 4.97 17.48
N PRO A 169 -17.75 5.37 17.90
CA PRO A 169 -18.99 4.83 17.33
C PRO A 169 -19.22 5.19 15.86
N LEU A 170 -18.66 6.31 15.38
CA LEU A 170 -18.81 6.75 13.98
C LEU A 170 -17.92 5.92 13.06
N LEU A 171 -16.68 5.65 13.49
CA LEU A 171 -15.68 4.96 12.69
C LEU A 171 -15.83 3.43 12.76
N MET A 172 -16.34 2.88 13.86
CA MET A 172 -16.65 1.44 13.98
C MET A 172 -17.75 0.96 13.01
N LYS A 173 -18.58 1.88 12.49
CA LYS A 173 -19.58 1.56 11.46
C LYS A 173 -18.99 1.50 10.06
N THR A 174 -17.71 1.82 9.90
CA THR A 174 -16.98 1.81 8.62
C THR A 174 -16.03 0.61 8.56
N ASP A 175 -15.50 0.32 7.36
CA ASP A 175 -14.48 -0.71 7.17
C ASP A 175 -13.15 -0.43 7.91
N TYR A 176 -13.02 0.76 8.52
CA TYR A 176 -11.79 1.23 9.15
C TYR A 176 -11.79 1.13 10.68
N GLY A 177 -12.87 0.64 11.31
CA GLY A 177 -12.99 0.61 12.77
C GLY A 177 -11.82 -0.06 13.49
N TRP A 178 -11.45 -1.26 13.04
CA TRP A 178 -10.33 -2.03 13.57
C TRP A 178 -8.96 -1.33 13.40
N LEU A 179 -8.78 -0.60 12.29
CA LEU A 179 -7.57 0.18 12.00
C LEU A 179 -7.50 1.37 12.95
N TRP A 180 -8.61 2.08 13.09
CA TRP A 180 -8.76 3.23 13.95
C TRP A 180 -8.43 2.88 15.40
N GLU A 181 -9.07 1.84 15.94
CA GLU A 181 -8.88 1.38 17.31
C GLU A 181 -7.40 1.09 17.62
N LYS A 182 -6.75 0.27 16.79
CA LYS A 182 -5.32 -0.03 16.95
C LYS A 182 -4.44 1.22 16.85
N SER A 183 -4.81 2.15 15.98
CA SER A 183 -4.04 3.37 15.74
C SER A 183 -4.10 4.33 16.93
N VAL A 184 -5.30 4.55 17.49
CA VAL A 184 -5.48 5.42 18.66
C VAL A 184 -4.78 4.83 19.88
N LEU A 185 -4.96 3.53 20.14
CA LEU A 185 -4.30 2.85 21.26
C LEU A 185 -2.78 2.99 21.19
N ALA A 186 -2.19 2.70 20.03
CA ALA A 186 -0.74 2.83 19.85
C ALA A 186 -0.25 4.28 19.95
N LEU A 187 -1.06 5.25 19.52
CA LEU A 187 -0.73 6.66 19.66
C LEU A 187 -0.75 7.10 21.13
N GLU A 188 -1.73 6.66 21.91
CA GLU A 188 -1.85 7.00 23.34
C GLU A 188 -0.76 6.30 24.18
N GLU A 189 -0.49 5.02 23.93
CA GLU A 189 0.44 4.23 24.74
C GLU A 189 1.91 4.43 24.34
N GLN A 190 2.20 4.56 23.04
CA GLN A 190 3.56 4.51 22.50
C GLN A 190 3.99 5.81 21.83
N ASN A 191 3.09 6.80 21.75
CA ASN A 191 3.31 8.06 21.06
C ASN A 191 3.82 7.88 19.61
N SER A 192 3.25 6.91 18.89
CA SER A 192 3.76 6.43 17.61
C SER A 192 2.67 6.21 16.58
N PHE A 193 2.96 6.61 15.34
CA PHE A 193 2.10 6.38 14.18
C PHE A 193 2.42 5.08 13.42
N ILE A 194 3.43 4.32 13.85
CA ILE A 194 3.90 3.13 13.13
C ILE A 194 2.78 2.11 12.93
N VAL A 195 1.99 1.84 13.97
CA VAL A 195 0.87 0.89 13.89
C VAL A 195 -0.16 1.37 12.87
N MET A 196 -0.55 2.65 12.91
CA MET A 196 -1.48 3.23 11.93
C MET A 196 -0.95 3.08 10.50
N GLU A 197 0.30 3.43 10.24
CA GLU A 197 0.90 3.34 8.90
C GLU A 197 0.92 1.90 8.41
N ARG A 198 1.31 0.94 9.27
CA ARG A 198 1.29 -0.48 8.94
C ARG A 198 -0.13 -1.00 8.67
N GLU A 199 -1.10 -0.62 9.50
CA GLU A 199 -2.48 -1.10 9.33
C GLU A 199 -3.17 -0.51 8.09
N ILE A 200 -2.78 0.70 7.65
CA ILE A 200 -3.17 1.25 6.35
C ILE A 200 -2.66 0.33 5.22
N GLU A 201 -1.40 -0.09 5.26
CA GLU A 201 -0.86 -1.01 4.25
C GLU A 201 -1.55 -2.38 4.30
N ASN A 202 -1.78 -2.94 5.50
CA ASN A 202 -2.51 -4.20 5.68
C ASN A 202 -3.93 -4.13 5.09
N PHE A 203 -4.62 -2.99 5.25
CA PHE A 203 -5.93 -2.79 4.64
C PHE A 203 -5.86 -2.87 3.11
N LEU A 204 -4.90 -2.19 2.48
CA LEU A 204 -4.73 -2.18 1.03
C LEU A 204 -4.37 -3.57 0.50
N ILE A 205 -3.51 -4.30 1.20
CA ILE A 205 -3.14 -5.68 0.86
C ILE A 205 -4.37 -6.59 0.86
N ARG A 206 -5.26 -6.46 1.84
CA ARG A 206 -6.51 -7.24 1.87
C ARG A 206 -7.44 -6.90 0.70
N LEU A 207 -7.48 -5.64 0.25
CA LEU A 207 -8.20 -5.29 -0.98
C LEU A 207 -7.56 -5.93 -2.22
N TRP A 208 -6.24 -5.92 -2.33
CA TRP A 208 -5.53 -6.54 -3.45
C TRP A 208 -5.75 -8.05 -3.48
N ARG A 209 -5.67 -8.74 -2.32
CA ARG A 209 -5.95 -10.18 -2.21
C ARG A 209 -7.36 -10.55 -2.67
N ARG A 210 -8.38 -9.71 -2.37
CA ARG A 210 -9.74 -9.90 -2.89
C ARG A 210 -9.80 -9.68 -4.41
N ALA A 211 -9.10 -8.68 -4.93
CA ALA A 211 -9.04 -8.43 -6.37
C ALA A 211 -8.34 -9.55 -7.15
N ARG A 212 -7.40 -10.28 -6.53
CA ARG A 212 -6.77 -11.48 -7.09
C ARG A 212 -7.78 -12.55 -7.51
N GLU A 213 -8.88 -12.69 -6.79
CA GLU A 213 -9.87 -13.75 -6.98
C GLU A 213 -10.78 -13.50 -8.20
N ILE A 214 -10.77 -12.28 -8.73
CA ILE A 214 -11.54 -11.91 -9.91
C ILE A 214 -11.00 -12.66 -11.14
N THR A 215 -11.86 -13.39 -11.85
CA THR A 215 -11.44 -14.27 -12.95
C THR A 215 -10.84 -13.50 -14.12
N PHE A 216 -11.52 -12.44 -14.56
CA PHE A 216 -11.11 -11.61 -15.70
C PHE A 216 -11.39 -10.15 -15.44
N GLY A 217 -10.44 -9.30 -15.80
CA GLY A 217 -10.53 -7.84 -15.70
C GLY A 217 -9.17 -7.19 -15.37
N PRO A 218 -9.12 -5.86 -15.26
CA PRO A 218 -7.92 -5.14 -14.83
C PRO A 218 -7.60 -5.35 -13.35
N GLU A 219 -8.55 -5.80 -12.53
CA GLU A 219 -8.39 -5.86 -11.08
C GLU A 219 -7.26 -6.79 -10.63
N PRO A 220 -7.13 -8.05 -11.10
CA PRO A 220 -5.99 -8.91 -10.74
C PRO A 220 -4.66 -8.34 -11.23
N VAL A 221 -4.65 -7.68 -12.40
CA VAL A 221 -3.44 -7.07 -12.97
C VAL A 221 -2.94 -5.94 -12.09
N LEU A 222 -3.84 -5.05 -11.67
CA LEU A 222 -3.52 -3.96 -10.76
C LEU A 222 -3.20 -4.46 -9.35
N ALA A 223 -3.89 -5.48 -8.86
CA ALA A 223 -3.62 -6.08 -7.55
C ALA A 223 -2.18 -6.58 -7.46
N TYR A 224 -1.74 -7.36 -8.45
CA TYR A 224 -0.35 -7.79 -8.56
C TYR A 224 0.62 -6.61 -8.66
N ALA A 225 0.35 -5.65 -9.54
CA ALA A 225 1.27 -4.53 -9.75
C ALA A 225 1.45 -3.69 -8.48
N LEU A 226 0.37 -3.41 -7.77
CA LEU A 226 0.40 -2.69 -6.50
C LEU A 226 1.09 -3.52 -5.40
N ALA A 227 0.82 -4.82 -5.35
CA ALA A 227 1.51 -5.73 -4.43
C ALA A 227 3.02 -5.79 -4.69
N ARG A 228 3.45 -5.86 -5.96
CA ARG A 228 4.87 -5.88 -6.31
C ARG A 228 5.56 -4.56 -5.99
N LEU A 229 4.90 -3.41 -6.21
CA LEU A 229 5.41 -2.12 -5.77
C LEU A 229 5.58 -2.05 -4.25
N HIS A 230 4.59 -2.56 -3.51
CA HIS A 230 4.64 -2.62 -2.06
C HIS A 230 5.77 -3.55 -1.57
N GLU A 231 5.94 -4.70 -2.21
CA GLU A 231 7.04 -5.63 -1.93
C GLU A 231 8.42 -4.99 -2.13
N ILE A 232 8.56 -4.16 -3.18
CA ILE A 232 9.78 -3.37 -3.39
C ILE A 232 10.03 -2.44 -2.21
N ASP A 233 8.99 -1.76 -1.69
CA ASP A 233 9.12 -0.91 -0.51
C ASP A 233 9.43 -1.70 0.77
N LEU A 234 8.91 -2.91 0.94
CA LEU A 234 9.26 -3.80 2.06
C LEU A 234 10.72 -4.28 1.97
N VAL A 235 11.21 -4.60 0.77
CA VAL A 235 12.62 -4.96 0.56
C VAL A 235 13.52 -3.78 0.93
N ARG A 236 13.18 -2.57 0.48
CA ARG A 236 13.92 -1.36 0.86
C ARG A 236 13.92 -1.19 2.38
N LEU A 237 12.76 -1.29 3.02
CA LEU A 237 12.62 -1.17 4.47
C LEU A 237 13.53 -2.15 5.23
N VAL A 238 13.51 -3.43 4.86
CA VAL A 238 14.29 -4.48 5.54
C VAL A 238 15.78 -4.34 5.25
N ILE A 239 16.18 -4.27 3.98
CA ILE A 239 17.59 -4.31 3.59
C ILE A 239 18.30 -3.00 3.96
N ILE A 240 17.69 -1.83 3.72
CA ILE A 240 18.31 -0.55 4.13
C ILE A 240 18.36 -0.47 5.65
N GLY A 241 17.31 -0.91 6.35
CA GLY A 241 17.33 -0.95 7.81
C GLY A 241 18.47 -1.82 8.37
N ARG A 242 18.72 -2.97 7.74
CA ARG A 242 19.86 -3.86 8.05
C ARG A 242 21.21 -3.19 7.77
N MET A 243 21.37 -2.57 6.59
CA MET A 243 22.59 -1.84 6.21
C MET A 243 22.92 -0.69 7.17
N LEU A 244 21.89 -0.03 7.71
CA LEU A 244 22.02 1.06 8.67
C LEU A 244 22.07 0.57 10.13
N HIS A 245 22.13 -0.74 10.37
CA HIS A 245 22.16 -1.35 11.70
C HIS A 245 21.01 -0.88 12.61
N LEU A 246 19.83 -0.64 12.04
CA LEU A 246 18.66 -0.27 12.84
C LEU A 246 18.20 -1.48 13.68
N PRO A 247 17.62 -1.25 14.87
CA PRO A 247 17.06 -2.32 15.69
C PRO A 247 16.03 -3.15 14.91
N VAL A 248 16.13 -4.47 15.02
CA VAL A 248 15.27 -5.43 14.33
C VAL A 248 13.80 -5.18 14.68
N GLU A 249 13.54 -4.86 15.94
CA GLU A 249 12.22 -4.59 16.50
C GLU A 249 11.58 -3.36 15.86
N LEU A 250 12.38 -2.34 15.56
CA LEU A 250 11.92 -1.11 14.91
C LEU A 250 11.49 -1.37 13.46
N ILE A 251 12.27 -2.17 12.73
CA ILE A 251 11.95 -2.55 11.35
C ILE A 251 10.73 -3.49 11.34
N ARG A 252 10.70 -4.49 12.24
CA ARG A 252 9.60 -5.44 12.38
C ARG A 252 8.28 -4.74 12.69
N ALA A 253 8.29 -3.73 13.56
CA ALA A 253 7.10 -2.97 13.89
C ALA A 253 6.45 -2.29 12.66
N ARG A 254 7.27 -1.94 11.66
CA ARG A 254 6.84 -1.30 10.40
C ARG A 254 6.49 -2.29 9.29
N LEU A 255 6.90 -3.57 9.43
CA LEU A 255 6.65 -4.59 8.43
C LEU A 255 5.15 -4.93 8.38
N SER A 256 4.50 -4.65 7.26
CA SER A 256 3.12 -5.03 7.00
C SER A 256 2.99 -6.52 6.66
N GLU A 257 1.76 -6.96 6.44
CA GLU A 257 1.45 -8.20 5.71
C GLU A 257 2.06 -8.15 4.28
N THR A 258 2.03 -9.29 3.59
CA THR A 258 2.41 -9.45 2.17
C THR A 258 1.21 -9.87 1.35
N TYR A 259 1.29 -9.81 0.02
CA TYR A 259 0.17 -10.22 -0.84
C TYR A 259 -0.07 -11.73 -0.87
N VAL A 260 1.02 -12.51 -0.87
CA VAL A 260 1.01 -13.98 -0.74
C VAL A 260 1.23 -14.45 0.68
#